data_AF-A0A6P0XIN4-F1
#
_entry.id   AF-A0A6P0XIN4-F1
#
_cell.length_a   1.000
_cell.length_b   1.000
_cell.length_c   1.000
_cell.angle_alpha   90.00
_cell.angle_beta   90.00
_cell.angle_gamma   90.00
#
_symmetry.space_group_name_H-M   'P 1'
#
loop_
_entity.id
_entity.type
_entity.pdbx_description
1 polymer ?
#
loop_
_entity_poly.entity_id
_entity_poly.type
_entity_poly.pdbx_seq_one_letter_code
_entity_poly.pdbx_strand_id
1 'polypeptide(L)'
;MIVSLDNLGSQGQDISGQELIIFENRFENVQQVNSILNNQNGSGTSPAFFIYVNNSLNSKVILGYDPNLEDDGNPAFDLAVLNNIPLVSDAISTVIDSSDFKFI
;
A
#
# COMPACT_ATOMS: atom_id res chain seq x y z
N MET A 1 12.04 4.00 -6.42
CA MET A 1 11.71 2.84 -7.31
C MET A 1 10.34 2.31 -6.91
N ILE A 2 9.61 1.63 -7.80
CA ILE A 2 8.26 1.09 -7.54
C ILE A 2 8.33 -0.44 -7.53
N VAL A 3 7.70 -1.07 -6.54
CA VAL A 3 7.55 -2.53 -6.46
C VAL A 3 6.07 -2.92 -6.40
N SER A 4 5.69 -3.95 -7.16
CA SER A 4 4.38 -4.60 -7.06
C SER A 4 4.51 -5.87 -6.21
N LEU A 5 3.54 -6.07 -5.31
CA LEU A 5 3.46 -7.23 -4.42
C LEU A 5 2.21 -8.03 -4.77
N ASP A 6 2.40 -9.08 -5.59
CA ASP A 6 1.31 -9.90 -6.13
C ASP A 6 1.00 -11.12 -5.24
N ASN A 7 1.85 -11.39 -4.23
CA ASN A 7 1.71 -12.55 -3.35
C ASN A 7 2.05 -12.23 -1.90
N LEU A 8 1.00 -12.05 -1.08
CA LEU A 8 1.05 -11.86 0.39
C LEU A 8 1.83 -12.95 1.17
N GLY A 9 2.22 -14.05 0.51
CA GLY A 9 2.92 -15.18 1.12
C GLY A 9 4.45 -15.15 1.04
N SER A 10 5.05 -14.25 0.24
CA SER A 10 6.51 -14.13 0.19
C SER A 10 7.00 -13.23 1.32
N GLN A 11 7.00 -13.75 2.55
CA GLN A 11 7.75 -13.12 3.64
C GLN A 11 9.19 -12.87 3.19
N GLY A 12 9.74 -11.71 3.56
CA GLY A 12 11.12 -11.36 3.23
C GLY A 12 11.34 -10.91 1.78
N GLN A 13 10.31 -10.40 1.08
CA GLN A 13 10.58 -9.62 -0.12
C GLN A 13 11.36 -8.35 0.28
N ASP A 14 12.39 -8.01 -0.48
CA ASP A 14 13.20 -6.83 -0.21
C ASP A 14 12.51 -5.57 -0.72
N ILE A 15 12.09 -4.73 0.21
CA ILE A 15 11.48 -3.41 -0.05
C ILE A 15 12.44 -2.27 0.32
N SER A 16 13.72 -2.56 0.61
CA SER A 16 14.72 -1.55 0.94
C SER A 16 14.81 -0.50 -0.16
N GLY A 17 14.69 0.78 0.21
CA GLY A 17 14.82 1.91 -0.73
C GLY A 17 13.66 2.06 -1.73
N GLN A 18 12.53 1.37 -1.51
CA GLN A 18 11.32 1.59 -2.29
C GLN A 18 10.54 2.78 -1.73
N GLU A 19 10.16 3.70 -2.62
CA GLU A 19 9.43 4.93 -2.24
C GLU A 19 7.91 4.72 -2.35
N LEU A 20 7.49 3.78 -3.21
CA LEU A 20 6.10 3.41 -3.42
C LEU A 20 5.96 1.89 -3.56
N ILE A 21 5.05 1.34 -2.77
CA ILE A 21 4.70 -0.09 -2.77
C ILE A 21 3.26 -0.23 -3.25
N ILE A 22 3.02 -1.05 -4.28
CA ILE A 22 1.68 -1.29 -4.79
C ILE A 22 1.27 -2.71 -4.43
N PHE A 23 0.18 -2.83 -3.68
CA PHE A 23 -0.40 -4.12 -3.37
C PHE A 23 -1.48 -4.48 -4.39
N GLU A 24 -1.38 -5.68 -4.97
CA GLU A 24 -2.43 -6.22 -5.84
C GLU A 24 -3.52 -6.96 -5.05
N ASN A 25 -3.33 -7.12 -3.74
CA ASN A 25 -4.29 -7.74 -2.84
C ASN A 25 -5.27 -6.72 -2.22
N ARG A 26 -6.38 -7.26 -1.71
CA ARG A 26 -7.40 -6.52 -0.97
C ARG A 26 -7.15 -6.63 0.54
N PHE A 27 -7.38 -5.54 1.25
CA PHE A 27 -7.26 -5.46 2.71
C PHE A 27 -8.50 -4.86 3.31
N GLU A 28 -8.82 -5.23 4.54
CA GLU A 28 -9.94 -4.62 5.27
C GLU A 28 -9.61 -3.20 5.74
N ASN A 29 -8.35 -2.94 6.06
CA ASN A 29 -7.88 -1.65 6.56
C ASN A 29 -6.35 -1.55 6.50
N VAL A 30 -5.84 -0.35 6.77
CA VAL A 30 -4.42 -0.03 6.76
C VAL A 30 -3.59 -0.84 7.77
N GLN A 31 -4.18 -1.37 8.84
CA GLN A 31 -3.48 -2.14 9.86
C GLN A 31 -3.09 -3.53 9.33
N GLN A 32 -3.91 -4.12 8.45
CA GLN A 32 -3.52 -5.34 7.76
C GLN A 32 -2.35 -5.08 6.79
N VAL A 33 -2.36 -3.93 6.10
CA VAL A 33 -1.26 -3.52 5.22
C VAL A 33 0.03 -3.33 6.03
N ASN A 34 -0.06 -2.62 7.16
CA ASN A 34 1.06 -2.41 8.08
C ASN A 34 1.70 -3.73 8.52
N SER A 35 0.88 -4.70 8.95
CA SER A 35 1.36 -6.01 9.37
C SER A 35 2.11 -6.75 8.26
N ILE A 36 1.70 -6.60 7.00
CA ILE A 36 2.41 -7.20 5.86
C ILE A 36 3.74 -6.50 5.59
N LEU A 37 3.75 -5.17 5.63
CA LEU A 37 4.95 -4.35 5.42
C LEU A 37 6.04 -4.67 6.45
N ASN A 38 5.68 -4.80 7.73
CA ASN A 38 6.62 -5.14 8.80
C ASN A 38 7.28 -6.53 8.59
N ASN A 39 6.59 -7.45 7.90
CA ASN A 39 7.12 -8.78 7.59
C ASN A 39 8.04 -8.83 6.35
N GLN A 40 8.38 -7.69 5.75
CA GLN A 40 9.26 -7.60 4.58
C GLN A 40 10.72 -7.28 4.96
N ASN A 41 11.66 -7.69 4.12
CA ASN A 41 13.06 -7.31 4.31
C ASN A 41 13.22 -5.83 3.95
N GLY A 42 13.97 -5.08 4.75
CA GLY A 42 14.24 -3.67 4.46
C GLY A 42 13.20 -2.68 4.96
N SER A 43 12.15 -3.13 5.66
CA SER A 43 11.16 -2.28 6.33
C SER A 43 11.81 -1.19 7.20
N GLY A 44 12.92 -1.51 7.86
CA GLY A 44 13.66 -0.55 8.69
C GLY A 44 14.39 0.60 8.04
N THR A 45 14.48 0.60 6.72
CA THR A 45 15.46 1.47 6.05
C THR A 45 14.89 2.82 5.62
N SER A 46 13.56 2.97 5.54
CA SER A 46 12.92 4.22 5.13
C SER A 46 11.39 4.23 5.33
N PRO A 47 10.76 5.40 5.46
CA PRO A 47 9.31 5.53 5.28
C PRO A 47 8.90 5.11 3.87
N ALA A 48 7.64 4.69 3.70
CA ALA A 48 7.12 4.36 2.37
C ALA A 48 5.69 4.85 2.16
N PHE A 49 5.41 5.24 0.92
CA PHE A 49 4.05 5.31 0.43
C PHE A 49 3.61 3.93 -0.03
N PHE A 50 2.32 3.65 0.09
CA PHE A 50 1.77 2.42 -0.46
C PHE A 50 0.36 2.62 -1.01
N ILE A 51 -0.02 1.78 -1.95
CA ILE A 51 -1.35 1.76 -2.54
C ILE A 51 -1.95 0.39 -2.36
N TYR A 52 -3.22 0.34 -1.90
CA TYR A 52 -3.94 -0.91 -1.68
C TYR A 52 -5.43 -0.75 -1.97
N VAL A 53 -6.13 -1.88 -2.14
CA VAL A 53 -7.60 -1.90 -2.27
C VAL A 53 -8.21 -2.13 -0.88
N ASN A 54 -9.01 -1.17 -0.40
CA ASN A 54 -9.70 -1.25 0.88
C ASN A 54 -11.12 -1.84 0.70
N ASN A 55 -11.32 -3.05 1.20
CA ASN A 55 -12.57 -3.81 1.08
C ASN A 55 -13.71 -3.21 1.92
N SER A 56 -13.40 -2.73 3.13
CA SER A 56 -14.36 -2.07 4.02
C SER A 56 -14.86 -0.72 3.48
N LEU A 57 -14.14 -0.11 2.53
CA LEU A 57 -14.54 1.12 1.84
C LEU A 57 -15.11 0.86 0.43
N ASN A 58 -15.90 -0.21 0.25
CA ASN A 58 -16.48 -0.59 -1.04
C ASN A 58 -15.43 -0.81 -2.14
N SER A 59 -14.32 -1.48 -1.80
CA SER A 59 -13.22 -1.78 -2.73
C SER A 59 -12.57 -0.53 -3.35
N LYS A 60 -12.49 0.56 -2.60
CA LYS A 60 -11.81 1.78 -3.05
C LYS A 60 -10.29 1.59 -3.00
N VAL A 61 -9.60 2.19 -3.96
CA VAL A 61 -8.13 2.27 -3.96
C VAL A 61 -7.70 3.40 -3.03
N ILE A 62 -6.73 3.12 -2.17
CA ILE A 62 -6.27 4.03 -1.13
C ILE A 62 -4.76 4.24 -1.28
N LEU A 63 -4.32 5.49 -1.20
CA LEU A 63 -2.91 5.82 -0.91
C LEU A 63 -2.77 5.92 0.59
N GLY A 64 -1.85 5.15 1.15
CA GLY A 64 -1.41 5.28 2.53
C GLY A 64 0.06 5.62 2.63
N TYR A 65 0.46 5.90 3.86
CA TYR A 65 1.84 6.20 4.21
C TYR A 65 2.18 5.58 5.56
N ASP A 66 3.38 5.03 5.61
CA ASP A 66 3.99 4.53 6.82
C ASP A 66 5.27 5.34 7.10
N PRO A 67 5.32 6.11 8.19
CA PRO A 67 6.51 6.87 8.56
C PRO A 67 7.65 5.99 9.05
N ASN A 68 7.37 4.77 9.51
CA ASN A 68 8.34 3.85 10.07
C ASN A 68 7.82 2.40 10.00
N LEU A 69 8.13 1.70 8.90
CA LEU A 69 7.66 0.33 8.66
C LEU A 69 8.22 -0.70 9.68
N GLU A 70 9.19 -0.30 10.50
CA GLU A 70 9.82 -1.12 11.55
C GLU A 70 9.11 -1.03 12.91
N ASP A 71 8.29 0.01 13.13
CA ASP A 71 7.71 0.34 14.43
C ASP A 71 6.18 0.30 14.40
N ASP A 72 5.62 -0.81 14.90
CA ASP A 72 4.17 -0.96 15.08
C ASP A 72 3.56 0.06 16.07
N GLY A 73 4.39 0.81 16.81
CA GLY A 73 3.97 1.90 17.68
C GLY A 73 3.50 3.15 16.92
N ASN A 74 3.93 3.34 15.67
CA ASN A 74 3.49 4.43 14.78
C ASN A 74 2.79 3.85 13.56
N PRO A 75 1.48 3.57 13.64
CA PRO A 75 0.80 2.82 12.60
C PRO A 75 0.75 3.59 11.28
N ALA A 76 0.88 2.85 10.18
CA ALA A 76 0.53 3.33 8.85
C ALA A 76 -0.89 3.93 8.82
N PHE A 77 -1.11 4.91 7.94
CA PHE A 77 -2.39 5.62 7.83
C PHE A 77 -2.78 5.94 6.39
N ASP A 78 -4.09 6.08 6.16
CA ASP A 78 -4.66 6.45 4.87
C ASP A 78 -4.48 7.95 4.61
N LEU A 79 -3.95 8.32 3.45
CA LEU A 79 -3.75 9.72 3.02
C LEU A 79 -4.84 10.20 2.07
N ALA A 80 -5.22 9.34 1.12
CA ALA A 80 -6.13 9.73 0.05
C ALA A 80 -6.92 8.53 -0.49
N VAL A 81 -8.13 8.81 -0.95
CA VAL A 81 -8.92 7.87 -1.76
C VAL A 81 -8.68 8.18 -3.24
N LEU A 82 -8.34 7.17 -4.02
CA LEU A 82 -8.19 7.28 -5.47
C LEU A 82 -9.51 6.88 -6.14
N ASN A 83 -10.34 7.87 -6.49
CA ASN A 83 -11.74 7.61 -6.84
C ASN A 83 -11.95 7.11 -8.29
N ASN A 84 -10.98 7.30 -9.19
CA ASN A 84 -11.12 7.00 -10.62
C ASN A 84 -10.23 5.86 -11.10
N ILE A 85 -9.75 5.00 -10.19
CA ILE A 85 -8.92 3.85 -10.54
C ILE A 85 -9.81 2.63 -10.83
N PRO A 86 -10.00 2.23 -12.10
CA PRO A 86 -10.67 0.97 -12.42
C PRO A 86 -9.84 -0.22 -11.91
N LEU A 87 -10.51 -1.15 -11.24
CA LEU A 87 -9.94 -2.44 -10.87
C LEU A 87 -10.24 -3.46 -11.97
N VAL A 88 -9.23 -4.18 -12.45
CA VAL A 88 -9.40 -5.29 -13.40
C VAL A 88 -8.84 -6.55 -12.74
N SER A 89 -9.68 -7.56 -12.55
CA SER A 89 -9.32 -8.79 -11.82
C SER A 89 -8.62 -8.51 -10.47
N ASP A 90 -9.09 -7.47 -9.78
CA ASP A 90 -8.61 -7.04 -8.46
C ASP A 90 -7.20 -6.42 -8.40
N ALA A 91 -6.54 -6.25 -9.54
CA ALA A 91 -5.26 -5.55 -9.65
C ALA A 91 -5.44 -4.11 -10.15
N ILE A 92 -4.52 -3.24 -9.75
CA ILE A 92 -4.40 -1.88 -10.27
C ILE A 92 -3.83 -1.98 -11.68
N SER A 93 -4.69 -1.73 -12.68
CA SER A 93 -4.38 -1.97 -14.10
C SER A 93 -4.24 -0.67 -14.92
N THR A 94 -4.22 0.48 -14.25
CA THR A 94 -4.19 1.80 -14.88
C THR A 94 -3.00 2.62 -14.40
N VAL A 95 -2.65 3.63 -15.20
CA VAL A 95 -1.76 4.71 -14.76
C VAL A 95 -2.48 5.51 -13.68
N ILE A 96 -1.77 5.84 -12.61
CA ILE A 96 -2.22 6.72 -11.53
C ILE A 96 -1.62 8.10 -11.78
N ASP A 97 -2.46 9.13 -11.85
CA ASP A 97 -2.03 10.50 -12.00
C ASP A 97 -2.50 11.40 -10.85
N SER A 98 -2.01 12.64 -10.81
CA SER A 98 -2.32 13.57 -9.72
C SER A 98 -3.81 13.88 -9.55
N SER A 99 -4.61 13.77 -10.61
CA SER A 99 -6.05 14.03 -10.59
C SER A 99 -6.87 12.91 -9.95
N ASP A 100 -6.28 11.72 -9.79
CA ASP A 100 -6.93 10.59 -9.13
C ASP A 100 -7.03 10.77 -7.60
N PHE A 101 -6.12 11.56 -7.02
CA PHE A 101 -6.02 11.71 -5.57
C PHE A 101 -7.09 12.66 -5.01
N LYS A 102 -7.87 12.14 -4.06
CA LYS A 102 -8.67 12.95 -3.14
C LYS A 102 -8.14 12.80 -1.72
N PHE A 103 -7.36 13.78 -1.28
CA PHE A 103 -6.82 13.84 0.09
C PHE A 103 -7.96 13.91 1.12
N ILE A 104 -7.78 13.17 2.22
CA ILE A 104 -8.75 13.02 3.31
C ILE A 104 -8.53 14.11 4.38
#